data_AF-A0A4T0WWQ5-F1
#
_entry.id   AF-A0A4T0WWQ5-F1
#
_cell.length_a   1.000
_cell.length_b   1.000
_cell.length_c   1.000
_cell.angle_alpha   90.00
_cell.angle_beta   90.00
_cell.angle_gamma   90.00
#
_symmetry.space_group_name_H-M   'P 1'
#
loop_
_entity.id
_entity.type
_entity.pdbx_description
1 polymer ?
#
loop_
_entity_poly.entity_id
_entity_poly.type
_entity_poly.pdbx_seq_one_letter_code
_entity_poly.pdbx_strand_id
1 'polypeptide(L)'
;MLHIITKLNCESHRKFYNDESEVNAAVGEPKEQQLPKLVKDELSAESFLESKIRIAREELLKCLEASKKTYIDKSNEYFHTEREVLSTVSSLHDKREQLFPDALYVLTGGLLGSVFARKRNLLVRILAPFACGLISFRIFFPSTSKNVFGFVDNVEKTNFSSVYEKQTELINKTEDLIKKATELPEDGSKEVTSLFEKAKKLIGDYTGLNVDQSITEKKK
;
A
#
# COMPACT_ATOMS: atom_id res chain seq x y z
N MET A 1 -43.54 19.29 -36.78
CA MET A 1 -44.30 20.36 -36.10
C MET A 1 -44.96 19.78 -34.86
N LEU A 2 -44.74 20.43 -33.71
CA LEU A 2 -45.45 20.34 -32.42
C LEU A 2 -45.29 19.09 -31.55
N HIS A 3 -44.33 19.22 -30.62
CA HIS A 3 -44.37 18.72 -29.24
C HIS A 3 -45.70 19.06 -28.55
N ILE A 4 -46.29 18.09 -27.86
CA ILE A 4 -47.15 18.34 -26.69
C ILE A 4 -46.60 17.50 -25.54
N ILE A 5 -46.08 18.22 -24.55
CA ILE A 5 -45.52 17.70 -23.30
C ILE A 5 -46.69 17.27 -22.42
N THR A 6 -46.80 15.98 -22.16
CA THR A 6 -47.74 15.38 -21.22
C THR A 6 -47.39 15.83 -19.80
N LYS A 7 -48.27 16.60 -19.14
CA LYS A 7 -48.13 16.90 -17.71
C LYS A 7 -48.31 15.62 -16.90
N LEU A 8 -47.21 15.10 -16.34
CA LEU A 8 -47.25 14.11 -15.27
C LEU A 8 -47.80 14.78 -14.01
N ASN A 9 -49.06 14.47 -13.69
CA ASN A 9 -49.72 14.88 -12.46
C ASN A 9 -49.12 14.06 -11.29
N CYS A 10 -48.29 14.69 -10.47
CA CYS A 10 -47.70 14.04 -9.30
C CYS A 10 -48.71 14.10 -8.15
N GLU A 11 -49.53 13.06 -8.04
CA GLU A 11 -50.51 12.89 -6.97
C GLU A 11 -49.79 12.41 -5.69
N SER A 12 -49.38 13.35 -4.85
CA SER A 12 -48.74 13.04 -3.57
C SER A 12 -49.75 13.19 -2.43
N HIS A 13 -50.57 12.17 -2.16
CA HIS A 13 -51.12 11.89 -0.83
C HIS A 13 -51.71 10.46 -0.79
N ARG A 14 -50.90 9.47 -0.42
CA ARG A 14 -51.44 8.16 0.00
C ARG A 14 -52.13 8.33 1.36
N LYS A 15 -53.44 8.12 1.39
CA LYS A 15 -54.23 8.09 2.63
C LYS A 15 -54.01 6.73 3.30
N PHE A 16 -53.09 6.68 4.26
CA PHE A 16 -52.72 5.46 5.00
C PHE A 16 -53.57 5.20 6.25
N TYR A 17 -54.49 6.10 6.60
CA TYR A 17 -55.30 5.98 7.82
C TYR A 17 -56.77 6.23 7.54
N ASN A 18 -57.41 5.29 6.88
CA ASN A 18 -58.86 5.17 6.86
C ASN A 18 -59.13 3.67 6.71
N ASP A 19 -59.08 2.92 7.81
CA ASP A 19 -59.72 1.61 7.95
C ASP A 19 -59.58 1.12 9.40
N GLU A 20 -60.24 1.77 10.35
CA GLU A 20 -60.85 1.04 11.48
C GLU A 20 -61.87 1.89 12.21
N SER A 21 -63.12 1.73 11.78
CA SER A 21 -64.31 1.98 12.57
C SER A 21 -64.43 0.95 13.71
N GLU A 22 -64.70 1.48 14.90
CA GLU A 22 -65.41 0.85 16.03
C GLU A 22 -64.72 -0.26 16.83
N VAL A 23 -64.07 0.13 17.93
CA VAL A 23 -64.11 -0.67 19.17
C VAL A 23 -64.39 0.27 20.35
N ASN A 24 -65.57 0.10 20.95
CA ASN A 24 -66.02 0.78 22.15
C ASN A 24 -65.33 0.21 23.39
N ALA A 25 -64.68 1.05 24.20
CA ALA A 25 -64.48 0.80 25.62
C ALA A 25 -64.32 2.14 26.37
N ALA A 26 -65.15 2.31 27.39
CA ALA A 26 -65.35 3.53 28.16
C ALA A 26 -64.15 3.93 29.04
N VAL A 27 -64.08 5.24 29.35
CA VAL A 27 -63.72 5.90 30.62
C VAL A 27 -62.86 7.15 30.40
N GLY A 28 -63.42 8.32 30.74
CA GLY A 28 -62.68 9.54 31.10
C GLY A 28 -62.72 10.70 30.10
N GLU A 29 -63.81 11.47 30.08
CA GLU A 29 -63.76 12.85 29.56
C GLU A 29 -62.81 13.71 30.41
N PRO A 30 -62.07 14.63 29.78
CA PRO A 30 -62.37 16.03 30.02
C PRO A 30 -62.43 16.85 28.73
N LYS A 31 -63.62 17.41 28.52
CA LYS A 31 -64.00 18.65 27.80
C LYS A 31 -62.92 19.31 26.92
N GLU A 32 -63.26 19.30 25.64
CA GLU A 32 -62.86 20.24 24.60
C GLU A 32 -62.79 21.70 25.14
N GLN A 33 -61.59 22.28 25.16
CA GLN A 33 -61.43 23.73 25.12
C GLN A 33 -61.09 24.10 23.67
N GLN A 34 -62.12 24.46 22.91
CA GLN A 34 -61.96 25.27 21.72
C GLN A 34 -61.41 26.63 22.16
N LEU A 35 -60.10 26.86 21.98
CA LEU A 35 -59.53 28.20 22.12
C LEU A 35 -59.78 28.96 20.81
N PRO A 36 -60.36 30.17 20.87
CA PRO A 36 -60.96 30.83 19.72
C PRO A 36 -59.93 31.27 18.68
N LYS A 37 -60.39 31.30 17.42
CA LYS A 37 -59.78 31.97 16.26
C LYS A 37 -59.01 33.25 16.68
N LEU A 38 -57.69 33.18 16.66
CA LEU A 38 -56.81 34.35 16.49
C LEU A 38 -56.27 34.40 15.05
N VAL A 39 -57.18 34.20 14.11
CA VAL A 39 -56.94 34.55 12.71
C VAL A 39 -57.07 36.07 12.63
N LYS A 40 -55.95 36.80 12.69
CA LYS A 40 -55.69 38.01 11.88
C LYS A 40 -54.31 38.66 12.06
N ASP A 41 -53.53 38.34 13.11
CA ASP A 41 -52.14 38.86 13.25
C ASP A 41 -51.04 37.81 12.95
N GLU A 42 -51.40 36.53 12.85
CA GLU A 42 -50.45 35.40 12.75
C GLU A 42 -49.78 35.23 11.37
N LEU A 43 -50.37 35.76 10.29
CA LEU A 43 -49.82 35.56 8.94
C LEU A 43 -48.47 36.26 8.72
N SER A 44 -48.19 37.32 9.50
CA SER A 44 -46.90 38.03 9.47
C SER A 44 -45.85 37.38 10.38
N ALA A 45 -46.26 36.71 11.46
CA ALA A 45 -45.35 35.99 12.35
C ALA A 45 -44.94 34.64 11.74
N GLU A 46 -45.89 33.93 11.13
CA GLU A 46 -45.67 32.64 10.48
C GLU A 46 -44.73 32.76 9.26
N SER A 47 -44.95 33.76 8.41
CA SER A 47 -44.07 34.05 7.26
C SER A 47 -42.66 34.52 7.67
N PHE A 48 -42.54 35.24 8.80
CA PHE A 48 -41.23 35.65 9.33
C PHE A 48 -40.45 34.46 9.88
N LEU A 49 -41.09 33.57 10.64
CA LEU A 49 -40.46 32.37 11.19
C LEU A 49 -40.05 31.40 10.08
N GLU A 50 -40.92 31.19 9.10
CA GLU A 50 -40.63 30.38 7.92
C GLU A 50 -39.41 30.90 7.16
N SER A 51 -39.32 32.23 6.98
CA SER A 51 -38.16 32.86 6.35
C SER A 51 -36.86 32.63 7.15
N LYS A 52 -36.90 32.72 8.49
CA LYS A 52 -35.72 32.46 9.33
C LYS A 52 -35.29 31.00 9.30
N ILE A 53 -36.24 30.06 9.33
CA ILE A 53 -35.96 28.62 9.22
C ILE A 53 -35.38 28.30 7.84
N ARG A 54 -35.91 28.92 6.79
CA ARG A 54 -35.39 28.78 5.42
C ARG A 54 -33.95 29.25 5.32
N ILE A 55 -33.64 30.44 5.83
CA ILE A 55 -32.26 30.97 5.84
C ILE A 55 -31.34 30.05 6.64
N ALA A 56 -31.76 29.60 7.83
CA ALA A 56 -30.96 28.69 8.65
C ALA A 56 -30.66 27.37 7.92
N ARG A 57 -31.65 26.82 7.20
CA ARG A 57 -31.48 25.62 6.39
C ARG A 57 -30.55 25.85 5.21
N GLU A 58 -30.68 26.97 4.51
CA GLU A 58 -29.82 27.29 3.37
C GLU A 58 -28.35 27.45 3.80
N GLU A 59 -28.08 28.10 4.93
CA GLU A 59 -26.72 28.25 5.45
C GLU A 59 -26.12 26.92 5.92
N LEU A 60 -26.92 26.06 6.56
CA LEU A 60 -26.50 24.70 6.92
C LEU A 60 -26.20 23.85 5.69
N LEU A 61 -27.04 23.92 4.66
CA LEU A 61 -26.83 23.19 3.41
C LEU A 61 -25.57 23.68 2.68
N LYS A 62 -25.33 24.99 2.62
CA LYS A 62 -24.09 25.55 2.06
C LYS A 62 -22.85 25.08 2.81
N CYS A 63 -22.87 25.10 4.14
CA CYS A 63 -21.76 24.63 4.96
C CYS A 63 -21.48 23.13 4.75
N LEU A 64 -22.54 22.31 4.70
CA LEU A 64 -22.44 20.88 4.46
C LEU A 64 -21.91 20.58 3.06
N GLU A 65 -22.41 21.26 2.02
CA GLU A 65 -21.94 21.11 0.65
C GLU A 65 -20.47 21.52 0.49
N ALA A 66 -20.06 22.61 1.14
CA ALA A 66 -18.65 23.04 1.14
C ALA A 66 -17.74 21.97 1.78
N SER A 67 -18.12 21.44 2.95
CA SER A 67 -17.33 20.38 3.61
C SER A 67 -17.27 19.09 2.80
N LYS A 68 -18.41 18.68 2.21
CA LYS A 68 -18.50 17.52 1.34
C LYS A 68 -17.62 17.68 0.11
N LYS A 69 -17.62 18.86 -0.52
CA LYS A 69 -16.79 19.15 -1.68
C LYS A 69 -15.31 19.01 -1.35
N THR A 70 -14.83 19.63 -0.26
CA THR A 70 -13.43 19.52 0.15
C THR A 70 -13.03 18.08 0.48
N TYR A 71 -13.90 17.31 1.13
CA TYR A 71 -13.64 15.90 1.42
C TYR A 71 -13.55 15.07 0.13
N ILE A 72 -14.48 15.25 -0.80
CA ILE A 72 -14.48 14.54 -2.09
C ILE A 72 -13.25 14.94 -2.90
N ASP A 73 -12.91 16.23 -2.99
CA ASP A 73 -11.76 16.71 -3.75
C ASP A 73 -10.45 16.11 -3.21
N LYS A 74 -10.27 16.09 -1.87
CA LYS A 74 -9.10 15.46 -1.25
C LYS A 74 -9.09 13.95 -1.44
N SER A 75 -10.22 13.30 -1.23
CA SER A 75 -10.33 11.85 -1.44
C SER A 75 -10.02 11.49 -2.89
N ASN A 76 -10.47 12.29 -3.85
CA ASN A 76 -10.22 12.06 -5.26
C ASN A 76 -8.73 12.25 -5.60
N GLU A 77 -8.07 13.27 -5.04
CA GLU A 77 -6.61 13.47 -5.15
C GLU A 77 -5.86 12.22 -4.65
N TYR A 78 -6.18 11.73 -3.44
CA TYR A 78 -5.59 10.51 -2.90
C TYR A 78 -5.86 9.28 -3.78
N PHE A 79 -7.10 9.10 -4.25
CA PHE A 79 -7.46 7.98 -5.10
C PHE A 79 -6.81 8.05 -6.48
N HIS A 80 -6.56 9.25 -7.02
CA HIS A 80 -5.85 9.42 -8.29
C HIS A 80 -4.38 9.02 -8.12
N THR A 81 -3.71 9.51 -7.09
CA THR A 81 -2.34 9.11 -6.79
C THR A 81 -2.24 7.60 -6.54
N GLU A 82 -3.18 7.04 -5.78
CA GLU A 82 -3.24 5.59 -5.55
C GLU A 82 -3.47 4.83 -6.86
N ARG A 83 -4.35 5.31 -7.75
CA ARG A 83 -4.60 4.71 -9.07
C ARG A 83 -3.36 4.71 -9.92
N GLU A 84 -2.62 5.81 -9.95
CA GLU A 84 -1.40 5.96 -10.76
C GLU A 84 -0.33 5.00 -10.27
N VAL A 85 -0.11 4.94 -8.95
CA VAL A 85 0.82 3.99 -8.33
C VAL A 85 0.37 2.55 -8.59
N LEU A 86 -0.91 2.24 -8.38
CA LEU A 86 -1.45 0.90 -8.55
C LEU A 86 -1.47 0.48 -10.02
N SER A 87 -1.68 1.41 -10.95
CA SER A 87 -1.60 1.15 -12.39
C SER A 87 -0.17 0.88 -12.84
N THR A 88 0.81 1.57 -12.25
CA THR A 88 2.25 1.34 -12.49
C THR A 88 2.70 0.02 -11.88
N VAL A 89 2.25 -0.30 -10.67
CA VAL A 89 2.52 -1.60 -10.03
C VAL A 89 1.83 -2.72 -10.79
N SER A 90 0.58 -2.52 -11.22
CA SER A 90 -0.17 -3.50 -12.01
C SER A 90 0.38 -3.68 -13.41
N SER A 91 1.05 -2.68 -14.00
CA SER A 91 1.71 -2.82 -15.29
C SER A 91 3.08 -3.49 -15.17
N LEU A 92 3.76 -3.34 -14.03
CA LEU A 92 4.99 -4.08 -13.71
C LEU A 92 4.74 -5.54 -13.29
N HIS A 93 3.55 -5.83 -12.75
CA HIS A 93 3.16 -7.15 -12.26
C HIS A 93 2.62 -8.07 -13.37
N ASP A 94 3.13 -9.31 -13.43
CA ASP A 94 2.53 -10.37 -14.25
C ASP A 94 1.42 -11.09 -13.45
N LYS A 95 0.18 -11.07 -13.95
CA LYS A 95 -1.04 -11.64 -13.32
C LYS A 95 -0.95 -13.13 -12.95
N ARG A 96 0.13 -13.81 -13.35
CA ARG A 96 0.39 -15.24 -13.12
C ARG A 96 1.04 -15.54 -11.78
N GLU A 97 1.56 -14.55 -11.05
CA GLU A 97 2.21 -14.75 -9.74
C GLU A 97 1.22 -14.55 -8.58
N GLN A 98 1.19 -15.48 -7.61
CA GLN A 98 0.31 -15.39 -6.43
C GLN A 98 0.93 -14.46 -5.38
N LEU A 99 0.56 -13.17 -5.42
CA LEU A 99 1.14 -12.13 -4.57
C LEU A 99 1.07 -12.43 -3.06
N PHE A 100 -0.03 -13.00 -2.59
CA PHE A 100 -0.27 -13.15 -1.16
C PHE A 100 0.70 -14.14 -0.47
N PRO A 101 0.83 -15.40 -0.93
CA PRO A 101 1.81 -16.33 -0.36
C PRO A 101 3.25 -15.89 -0.62
N ASP A 102 3.56 -15.41 -1.83
CA ASP A 102 4.94 -15.07 -2.19
C ASP A 102 5.46 -13.83 -1.43
N ALA A 103 4.61 -12.83 -1.19
CA ALA A 103 4.99 -11.66 -0.39
C ALA A 103 5.25 -12.04 1.07
N LEU A 104 4.46 -12.97 1.62
CA LEU A 104 4.71 -13.51 2.95
C LEU A 104 6.06 -14.23 3.00
N TYR A 105 6.42 -15.03 1.99
CA TYR A 105 7.74 -15.67 1.95
C TYR A 105 8.88 -14.65 1.92
N VAL A 106 8.77 -13.58 1.14
CA VAL A 106 9.76 -12.50 1.12
C VAL A 106 9.89 -11.84 2.50
N LEU A 107 8.77 -11.54 3.16
CA LEU A 107 8.77 -10.96 4.50
C LEU A 107 9.39 -11.91 5.52
N THR A 108 9.05 -13.19 5.49
CA THR A 108 9.66 -14.19 6.38
C THR A 108 11.15 -14.36 6.14
N GLY A 109 11.61 -14.33 4.88
CA GLY A 109 13.03 -14.34 4.54
C GLY A 109 13.78 -13.11 5.09
N GLY A 110 13.21 -11.92 4.95
CA GLY A 110 13.75 -10.70 5.57
C GLY A 110 13.81 -10.78 7.10
N LEU A 111 12.74 -11.29 7.73
CA LEU A 111 12.67 -11.52 9.18
C LEU A 111 13.73 -12.53 9.64
N LEU A 112 13.94 -13.60 8.86
CA LEU A 112 14.99 -14.59 9.07
C LEU A 112 16.37 -13.91 9.02
N GLY A 113 16.60 -13.04 8.03
CA GLY A 113 17.81 -12.21 7.92
C GLY A 113 18.04 -11.32 9.15
N SER A 114 16.97 -10.78 9.75
CA SER A 114 17.05 -10.00 11.00
C SER A 114 17.50 -10.86 12.19
N VAL A 115 16.98 -12.09 12.28
CA VAL A 115 17.38 -13.05 13.33
C VAL A 115 18.87 -13.41 13.18
N PHE A 116 19.35 -13.63 11.96
CA PHE A 116 20.77 -13.88 11.69
C PHE A 116 21.68 -12.70 12.06
N ALA A 117 21.20 -11.47 11.93
CA ALA A 117 21.96 -10.27 12.23
C ALA A 117 21.93 -9.85 13.71
N ARG A 118 21.19 -10.57 14.57
CA ARG A 118 20.92 -10.21 15.97
C ARG A 118 22.16 -9.96 16.83
N LYS A 119 23.28 -10.64 16.57
CA LYS A 119 24.55 -10.50 17.30
C LYS A 119 25.64 -9.73 16.55
N ARG A 120 25.34 -9.12 15.40
CA ARG A 120 26.32 -8.39 14.58
C ARG A 120 26.18 -6.88 14.74
N ASN A 121 27.16 -6.14 14.23
CA ASN A 121 27.22 -4.68 14.25
C ASN A 121 25.94 -4.05 13.68
N LEU A 122 25.64 -2.81 14.09
CA LEU A 122 24.42 -2.08 13.70
C LEU A 122 24.19 -2.01 12.18
N LEU A 123 25.27 -1.86 11.40
CA LEU A 123 25.20 -1.87 9.93
C LEU A 123 24.66 -3.19 9.39
N VAL A 124 25.17 -4.33 9.88
CA VAL A 124 24.70 -5.65 9.48
C VAL A 124 23.26 -5.87 9.93
N ARG A 125 22.88 -5.35 11.10
CA ARG A 125 21.50 -5.44 11.61
C ARG A 125 20.46 -4.79 10.70
N ILE A 126 20.84 -3.72 10.00
CA ILE A 126 19.96 -3.02 9.04
C ILE A 126 20.08 -3.66 7.66
N LEU A 127 21.31 -3.94 7.21
CA LEU A 127 21.56 -4.40 5.85
C LEU A 127 21.14 -5.85 5.63
N ALA A 128 21.32 -6.73 6.62
CA ALA A 128 21.01 -8.15 6.49
C ALA A 128 19.53 -8.46 6.21
N PRO A 129 18.54 -7.93 6.96
CA PRO A 129 17.14 -8.16 6.63
C PRO A 129 16.76 -7.58 5.27
N PHE A 130 17.38 -6.45 4.87
CA PHE A 130 17.12 -5.84 3.57
C PHE A 130 17.70 -6.68 2.42
N ALA A 131 18.96 -7.09 2.52
CA ALA A 131 19.61 -7.96 1.53
C ALA A 131 18.91 -9.31 1.43
N CYS A 132 18.57 -9.93 2.56
CA CYS A 132 17.86 -11.20 2.58
C CYS A 132 16.44 -11.07 2.01
N GLY A 133 15.76 -9.95 2.28
CA GLY A 133 14.47 -9.61 1.66
C GLY A 133 14.58 -9.45 0.15
N LEU A 134 15.60 -8.74 -0.37
CA LEU A 134 15.83 -8.58 -1.81
C LEU A 134 16.15 -9.91 -2.50
N ILE A 135 16.98 -10.75 -1.86
CA ILE A 135 17.29 -12.10 -2.37
C ILE A 135 16.02 -12.94 -2.42
N SER A 136 15.24 -12.94 -1.35
CA SER A 136 13.96 -13.66 -1.30
C SER A 136 13.00 -13.13 -2.38
N PHE A 137 12.92 -11.81 -2.57
CA PHE A 137 12.10 -11.20 -3.62
C PHE A 137 12.49 -11.69 -5.01
N ARG A 138 13.78 -11.81 -5.32
CA ARG A 138 14.23 -12.35 -6.60
C ARG A 138 13.83 -13.82 -6.78
N ILE A 139 13.89 -14.62 -5.71
CA ILE A 139 13.58 -16.05 -5.74
C ILE A 139 12.08 -16.30 -5.88
N PHE A 140 11.26 -15.63 -5.07
CA PHE A 140 9.81 -15.84 -5.04
C PHE A 140 9.05 -15.03 -6.11
N PHE A 141 9.60 -13.89 -6.58
CA PHE A 141 9.01 -13.06 -7.63
C PHE A 141 9.95 -12.90 -8.84
N PRO A 142 10.23 -13.97 -9.60
CA PRO A 142 11.21 -13.91 -10.68
C PRO A 142 10.79 -13.01 -11.86
N SER A 143 9.49 -12.95 -12.19
CA SER A 143 9.00 -12.15 -13.32
C SER A 143 8.82 -10.70 -12.92
N THR A 144 8.20 -10.46 -11.77
CA THR A 144 8.03 -9.10 -11.23
C THR A 144 9.38 -8.45 -10.94
N SER A 145 10.35 -9.16 -10.37
CA SER A 145 11.69 -8.61 -10.13
C SER A 145 12.38 -8.20 -11.42
N LYS A 146 12.29 -8.98 -12.50
CA LYS A 146 12.87 -8.61 -13.81
C LYS A 146 12.24 -7.34 -14.39
N ASN A 147 10.92 -7.20 -14.29
CA ASN A 147 10.20 -6.02 -14.78
C ASN A 147 10.56 -4.78 -13.97
N VAL A 148 10.62 -4.90 -12.64
CA VAL A 148 11.03 -3.82 -11.73
C VAL A 148 12.46 -3.39 -12.02
N PHE A 149 13.42 -4.33 -12.10
CA PHE A 149 14.81 -4.00 -12.41
C PHE A 149 14.96 -3.40 -13.81
N GLY A 150 14.20 -3.89 -14.80
CA GLY A 150 14.14 -3.28 -16.12
C GLY A 150 13.62 -1.84 -16.08
N PHE A 151 12.59 -1.55 -15.30
CA PHE A 151 12.09 -0.19 -15.13
C PHE A 151 13.12 0.72 -14.46
N VAL A 152 13.76 0.26 -13.39
CA VAL A 152 14.83 0.99 -12.70
C VAL A 152 15.99 1.29 -13.65
N ASP A 153 16.39 0.32 -14.47
CA ASP A 153 17.44 0.49 -15.48
C ASP A 153 17.07 1.56 -16.53
N ASN A 154 15.82 1.57 -17.01
CA ASN A 154 15.34 2.61 -17.92
C ASN A 154 15.34 4.02 -17.27
N VAL A 155 14.94 4.10 -16.00
CA VAL A 155 14.97 5.36 -15.24
C VAL A 155 16.40 5.83 -15.00
N GLU A 156 17.31 4.92 -14.66
CA GLU A 156 18.72 5.22 -14.43
C GLU A 156 19.40 5.71 -15.71
N LYS A 157 19.16 5.06 -16.85
CA LYS A 157 19.65 5.52 -18.17
C LYS A 157 19.19 6.93 -18.51
N THR A 158 17.94 7.25 -18.19
CA THR A 158 17.34 8.53 -18.57
C THR A 158 17.80 9.67 -17.65
N ASN A 159 17.97 9.41 -16.34
CA ASN A 159 18.21 10.45 -15.34
C ASN A 159 19.66 10.49 -14.81
N PHE A 160 20.39 9.36 -14.84
CA PHE A 160 21.70 9.18 -14.21
C PHE A 160 22.67 8.37 -15.09
N SER A 161 22.90 8.84 -16.33
CA SER A 161 23.78 8.16 -17.30
C SER A 161 25.20 7.87 -16.79
N SER A 162 25.75 8.73 -15.93
CA SER A 162 27.11 8.59 -15.38
C SER A 162 27.26 7.44 -14.37
N VAL A 163 26.17 7.00 -13.73
CA VAL A 163 26.17 5.85 -12.82
C VAL A 163 26.05 4.56 -13.63
N TYR A 164 25.21 4.56 -14.66
CA TYR A 164 24.99 3.43 -15.54
C TYR A 164 26.28 2.96 -16.27
N GLU A 165 27.09 3.89 -16.77
CA GLU A 165 28.36 3.55 -17.44
C GLU A 165 29.32 2.82 -16.48
N LYS A 166 29.42 3.28 -15.23
CA LYS A 166 30.26 2.64 -14.21
C LYS A 166 29.73 1.27 -13.81
N GLN A 167 28.42 1.12 -13.68
CA GLN A 167 27.82 -0.20 -13.40
C GLN A 167 28.12 -1.19 -14.52
N THR A 168 27.98 -0.76 -15.78
CA THR A 168 28.24 -1.59 -16.95
C THR A 168 29.71 -2.00 -17.04
N GLU A 169 30.64 -1.08 -16.76
CA GLU A 169 32.07 -1.38 -16.70
C GLU A 169 32.40 -2.42 -15.61
N LEU A 170 31.80 -2.29 -14.42
CA LEU A 170 32.00 -3.25 -13.32
C LEU A 170 31.41 -4.63 -13.65
N ILE A 171 30.24 -4.67 -14.29
CA ILE A 171 29.61 -5.92 -14.73
C ILE A 171 30.51 -6.62 -15.74
N ASN A 172 30.99 -5.90 -16.76
CA ASN A 172 31.87 -6.47 -17.79
C ASN A 172 33.18 -7.00 -17.20
N LYS A 173 33.81 -6.24 -16.28
CA LYS A 173 35.01 -6.70 -15.57
C LYS A 173 34.74 -7.95 -14.74
N THR A 174 33.57 -8.04 -14.12
CA THR A 174 33.17 -9.23 -13.35
C THR A 174 32.94 -10.43 -14.25
N GLU A 175 32.30 -10.23 -15.41
CA GLU A 175 32.12 -11.28 -16.42
C GLU A 175 33.45 -11.78 -16.97
N ASP A 176 34.40 -10.87 -17.23
CA ASP A 176 35.76 -11.22 -17.65
C ASP A 176 36.51 -12.01 -16.58
N LEU A 177 36.32 -11.68 -15.30
CA LEU A 177 36.89 -12.45 -14.19
C LEU A 177 36.26 -13.84 -14.08
N ILE A 178 34.95 -13.96 -14.25
CA ILE A 178 34.25 -15.25 -14.24
C ILE A 178 34.72 -16.10 -15.43
N LYS A 179 34.84 -15.52 -16.62
CA LYS A 179 35.37 -16.20 -17.81
C LYS A 179 36.80 -16.66 -17.57
N LYS A 180 37.69 -15.80 -17.07
CA LYS A 180 39.07 -16.18 -16.71
C LYS A 180 39.14 -17.25 -15.62
N ALA A 181 38.23 -17.22 -14.65
CA ALA A 181 38.14 -18.24 -13.60
C ALA A 181 37.59 -19.58 -14.12
N THR A 182 36.73 -19.54 -15.14
CA THR A 182 36.15 -20.74 -15.78
C THR A 182 37.11 -21.32 -16.83
N GLU A 183 37.91 -20.47 -17.47
CA GLU A 183 38.97 -20.83 -18.41
C GLU A 183 40.28 -21.23 -17.72
N LEU A 184 40.39 -21.04 -16.40
CA LEU A 184 41.51 -21.52 -15.61
C LEU A 184 41.48 -23.07 -15.59
N PRO A 185 42.45 -23.74 -16.24
CA PRO A 185 42.55 -25.19 -16.19
C PRO A 185 42.97 -25.62 -14.77
N GLU A 186 42.74 -26.88 -14.43
CA GLU A 186 42.83 -27.52 -13.09
C GLU A 186 44.10 -27.23 -12.24
N ASP A 187 45.15 -26.61 -12.79
CA ASP A 187 46.37 -26.18 -12.07
C ASP A 187 46.21 -24.92 -11.18
N GLY A 188 45.06 -24.23 -11.24
CA GLY A 188 44.75 -23.06 -10.39
C GLY A 188 44.52 -23.35 -8.90
N SER A 189 44.52 -24.63 -8.50
CA SER A 189 44.35 -25.07 -7.11
C SER A 189 45.34 -24.44 -6.13
N LYS A 190 46.55 -24.10 -6.59
CA LYS A 190 47.62 -23.46 -5.80
C LYS A 190 47.29 -22.03 -5.36
N GLU A 191 46.55 -21.29 -6.18
CA GLU A 191 46.19 -19.90 -5.88
C GLU A 191 45.00 -19.87 -4.92
N VAL A 192 43.99 -20.71 -5.15
CA VAL A 192 42.85 -20.89 -4.24
C VAL A 192 43.29 -21.40 -2.88
N THR A 193 44.23 -22.35 -2.80
CA THR A 193 44.80 -22.81 -1.52
C THR A 193 45.58 -21.71 -0.81
N SER A 194 46.33 -20.88 -1.52
CA SER A 194 47.04 -19.75 -0.90
C SER A 194 46.09 -18.67 -0.35
N LEU A 195 44.96 -18.43 -1.03
CA LEU A 195 43.91 -17.53 -0.55
C LEU A 195 43.18 -18.12 0.65
N PHE A 196 42.93 -19.43 0.62
CA PHE A 196 42.36 -20.16 1.75
C PHE A 196 43.31 -20.14 2.95
N GLU A 197 44.63 -20.30 2.76
CA GLU A 197 45.61 -20.17 3.84
C GLU A 197 45.69 -18.74 4.38
N LYS A 198 45.64 -17.72 3.53
CA LYS A 198 45.57 -16.31 3.97
C LYS A 198 44.30 -16.03 4.77
N ALA A 199 43.15 -16.54 4.32
CA ALA A 199 41.90 -16.43 5.05
C ALA A 199 41.95 -17.19 6.39
N LYS A 200 42.48 -18.41 6.40
CA LYS A 200 42.71 -19.23 7.59
C LYS A 200 43.63 -18.51 8.58
N LYS A 201 44.70 -17.89 8.10
CA LYS A 201 45.64 -17.10 8.91
C LYS A 201 44.97 -15.85 9.49
N LEU A 202 44.19 -15.10 8.69
CA LEU A 202 43.44 -13.94 9.19
C LEU A 202 42.40 -14.31 10.25
N ILE A 203 41.74 -15.46 10.09
CA ILE A 203 40.82 -15.99 11.09
C ILE A 203 41.61 -16.43 12.33
N GLY A 204 42.75 -17.12 12.18
CA GLY A 204 43.62 -17.50 13.29
C GLY A 204 44.17 -16.32 14.07
N ASP A 205 44.68 -15.29 13.39
CA ASP A 205 45.23 -14.05 13.97
C ASP A 205 44.14 -13.26 14.72
N TYR A 206 42.91 -13.24 14.19
CA TYR A 206 41.80 -12.52 14.81
C TYR A 206 41.12 -13.29 15.95
N THR A 207 41.12 -14.63 15.88
CA THR A 207 40.52 -15.50 16.90
C THR A 207 41.52 -16.00 17.94
N GLY A 208 42.82 -15.76 17.73
CA GLY A 208 43.91 -16.28 18.55
C GLY A 208 44.11 -17.80 18.45
N LEU A 209 43.48 -18.46 17.47
CA LEU A 209 43.47 -19.91 17.33
C LEU A 209 44.61 -20.37 16.40
N ASN A 210 45.50 -21.22 16.91
CA ASN A 210 46.59 -21.79 16.12
C ASN A 210 46.08 -23.05 15.38
N VAL A 211 45.69 -22.87 14.12
CA VAL A 211 45.01 -23.89 13.29
C VAL A 211 46.01 -24.79 12.53
N ASP A 212 47.27 -24.81 12.96
CA ASP A 212 48.35 -25.62 12.36
C ASP A 212 48.60 -26.95 13.09
N GLN A 213 47.86 -27.23 14.17
CA GLN A 213 47.91 -28.55 14.81
C GLN A 213 47.24 -29.60 13.93
N SER A 214 48.03 -30.17 13.02
CA SER A 214 47.79 -31.50 12.47
C SER A 214 47.70 -32.47 13.64
N ILE A 215 46.49 -32.97 13.89
CA ILE A 215 46.24 -34.09 14.80
C ILE A 215 46.82 -35.32 14.09
N THR A 216 48.13 -35.48 14.15
CA THR A 216 48.81 -36.68 13.66
C THR A 216 48.30 -37.86 14.47
N GLU A 217 47.63 -38.75 13.75
CA GLU A 217 47.38 -40.16 14.01
C GLU A 217 47.57 -40.66 15.44
N LYS A 218 46.46 -41.03 16.10
CA LYS A 218 46.50 -42.09 17.10
C LYS A 218 46.80 -43.40 16.38
N LYS A 219 48.06 -43.81 16.42
CA LYS A 219 48.49 -45.16 16.05
C LYS A 219 48.45 -46.06 17.29
N LYS A 220 47.65 -47.13 17.19
CA LYS A 220 47.45 -48.25 18.12
C LYS A 220 46.69 -47.98 19.42
#